data_AF-G2EGN2-F1
#
_entry.id   AF-G2EGN2-F1
#
_cell.length_a   1.000
_cell.length_b   1.000
_cell.length_c   1.000
_cell.angle_alpha   90.00
_cell.angle_beta   90.00
_cell.angle_gamma   90.00
#
_symmetry.space_group_name_H-M   'P 1'
#
loop_
_entity.id
_entity.type
_entity.pdbx_description
1 polymer ?
#
loop_
_entity_poly.entity_id
_entity_poly.type
_entity_poly.pdbx_seq_one_letter_code
_entity_poly.pdbx_strand_id
1 'polypeptide(L)'
;MSKKNIIFLLKISCFFIFIGRAYQHLFWDAPFRSLLWDQKLLSPIVEGVFNISWRDYVTDLDGDNLIQNVIKLNGLFYFICALISLFIEESSKKVYKIMLFIGGLLLLLLSLLLTKSEFYHISMFFEHTIQFGSPFILLYLFKVKHDLNKLIIPLKVIIAVAFISHGVYAIGTIYPLPANFVTMSLNILPVTENLAKELLFTAGILDFIVAILIFVPKTSRIALVYAAFWGVITALARVISGLTYEVSFLTLHQYLFETIYRTAHGIIPFACFMILIYLNKEKALLQAKSFLNLKNSNNINTNYS
;
A
#
# COMPACT_ATOMS: atom_id res chain seq x y z
N MET A 1 -7.65 23.47 0.05
CA MET A 1 -8.11 22.09 0.29
C MET A 1 -8.17 21.86 1.79
N SER A 2 -9.22 21.23 2.30
CA SER A 2 -9.52 21.14 3.74
C SER A 2 -8.87 19.90 4.38
N LYS A 3 -8.75 19.92 5.71
CA LYS A 3 -8.38 18.75 6.53
C LYS A 3 -9.27 17.53 6.23
N LYS A 4 -10.57 17.76 5.98
CA LYS A 4 -11.53 16.69 5.65
C LYS A 4 -11.13 15.94 4.37
N ASN A 5 -10.65 16.65 3.35
CA ASN A 5 -10.25 16.01 2.09
C ASN A 5 -9.02 15.11 2.28
N ILE A 6 -8.07 15.48 3.15
CA ILE A 6 -6.89 14.65 3.46
C ILE A 6 -7.31 13.36 4.17
N ILE A 7 -8.20 13.48 5.16
CA ILE A 7 -8.75 12.33 5.87
C ILE A 7 -9.46 11.40 4.89
N PHE A 8 -10.24 11.97 3.97
CA PHE A 8 -10.91 11.21 2.92
C PHE A 8 -9.94 10.47 1.99
N LEU A 9 -8.80 11.07 1.61
CA LEU A 9 -7.77 10.38 0.83
C LEU A 9 -7.19 9.16 1.57
N LEU A 10 -6.93 9.28 2.88
CA LEU A 10 -6.44 8.15 3.69
C LEU A 10 -7.48 7.02 3.78
N LYS A 11 -8.77 7.39 3.92
CA LYS A 11 -9.89 6.44 3.88
C LYS A 11 -9.99 5.72 2.54
N ILE A 12 -9.95 6.48 1.44
CA ILE A 12 -10.01 5.95 0.07
C ILE A 12 -8.83 5.03 -0.22
N SER A 13 -7.63 5.37 0.28
CA SER A 13 -6.47 4.48 0.16
C SER A 13 -6.71 3.13 0.84
N CYS A 14 -7.20 3.14 2.08
CA CYS A 14 -7.55 1.91 2.80
C CYS A 14 -8.65 1.12 2.09
N PHE A 15 -9.67 1.83 1.59
CA PHE A 15 -10.74 1.24 0.80
C PHE A 15 -10.20 0.50 -0.41
N PHE A 16 -9.35 1.14 -1.23
CA PHE A 16 -8.79 0.51 -2.42
C PHE A 16 -7.91 -0.71 -2.11
N ILE A 17 -7.13 -0.67 -1.04
CA ILE A 17 -6.35 -1.83 -0.60
C ILE A 17 -7.30 -2.98 -0.25
N PHE A 18 -8.28 -2.73 0.63
CA PHE A 18 -9.19 -3.77 1.09
C PHE A 18 -10.10 -4.30 -0.01
N ILE A 19 -10.66 -3.45 -0.87
CA ILE A 19 -11.55 -3.89 -1.95
C ILE A 19 -10.77 -4.64 -3.05
N GLY A 20 -9.55 -4.21 -3.37
CA GLY A 20 -8.70 -4.92 -4.33
C GLY A 20 -8.23 -6.27 -3.80
N ARG A 21 -7.91 -6.37 -2.51
CA ARG A 21 -7.58 -7.67 -1.87
C ARG A 21 -8.82 -8.55 -1.67
N ALA A 22 -9.98 -7.98 -1.38
CA ALA A 22 -11.25 -8.71 -1.36
C ALA A 22 -11.55 -9.33 -2.73
N TYR A 23 -11.42 -8.53 -3.80
CA TYR A 23 -11.55 -9.00 -5.17
C TYR A 23 -10.58 -10.16 -5.42
N GLN A 24 -9.29 -9.98 -5.14
CA GLN A 24 -8.32 -11.06 -5.29
C GLN A 24 -8.78 -12.34 -4.60
N HIS A 25 -9.17 -12.30 -3.32
CA HIS A 25 -9.47 -13.51 -2.55
C HIS A 25 -10.81 -14.16 -2.93
N LEU A 26 -11.76 -13.40 -3.48
CA LEU A 26 -13.07 -13.94 -3.85
C LEU A 26 -13.05 -14.65 -5.21
N PHE A 27 -12.25 -14.14 -6.15
CA PHE A 27 -12.24 -14.59 -7.54
C PHE A 27 -10.93 -15.27 -7.97
N TRP A 28 -9.84 -14.98 -7.28
CA TRP A 28 -8.49 -15.45 -7.58
C TRP A 28 -7.88 -16.16 -6.38
N ASP A 29 -6.67 -16.68 -6.55
CA ASP A 29 -5.96 -17.35 -5.47
C ASP A 29 -5.18 -16.38 -4.57
N ALA A 30 -4.95 -16.81 -3.34
CA ALA A 30 -4.05 -16.16 -2.39
C ALA A 30 -3.07 -17.21 -1.85
N PRO A 31 -1.83 -16.83 -1.49
CA PRO A 31 -0.74 -17.76 -1.22
C PRO A 31 -0.85 -18.53 0.12
N PHE A 32 -2.04 -18.95 0.54
CA PHE A 32 -2.25 -19.76 1.74
C PHE A 32 -1.63 -21.15 1.57
N ARG A 33 -1.77 -21.73 0.36
CA ARG A 33 -1.15 -23.00 -0.02
C ARG A 33 0.37 -22.98 0.06
N SER A 34 0.99 -21.81 -0.11
CA SER A 34 2.45 -21.67 0.03
C SER A 34 2.95 -22.11 1.41
N LEU A 35 2.13 -21.92 2.46
CA LEU A 35 2.42 -22.35 3.83
C LEU A 35 1.84 -23.74 4.12
N LEU A 36 0.56 -23.94 3.81
CA LEU A 36 -0.16 -25.16 4.20
C LEU A 36 0.34 -26.41 3.46
N TRP A 37 0.87 -26.25 2.25
CA TRP A 37 1.49 -27.33 1.49
C TRP A 37 3.02 -27.28 1.48
N ASP A 38 3.63 -26.55 2.42
CA ASP A 38 5.08 -26.68 2.64
C ASP A 38 5.36 -27.95 3.42
N GLN A 39 5.86 -28.97 2.73
CA GLN A 39 6.18 -30.26 3.33
C GLN A 39 7.16 -30.16 4.49
N LYS A 40 8.20 -29.32 4.39
CA LYS A 40 9.22 -29.21 5.43
C LYS A 40 8.66 -28.63 6.72
N LEU A 41 7.68 -27.75 6.61
CA LEU A 41 7.05 -27.10 7.76
C LEU A 41 5.89 -27.91 8.34
N LEU A 42 5.04 -28.49 7.47
CA LEU A 42 3.76 -29.07 7.87
C LEU A 42 3.80 -30.59 8.02
N SER A 43 4.70 -31.32 7.33
CA SER A 43 4.73 -32.79 7.47
C SER A 43 4.97 -33.28 8.90
N PRO A 44 5.81 -32.65 9.75
CA PRO A 44 5.97 -33.08 11.14
C PRO A 44 4.68 -32.97 11.95
N ILE A 45 3.81 -32.02 11.62
CA ILE A 45 2.52 -31.81 12.28
C ILE A 45 1.48 -32.76 11.70
N VAL A 46 1.39 -32.84 10.37
CA VAL A 46 0.40 -33.68 9.66
C VAL A 46 0.63 -35.17 9.95
N GLU A 47 1.85 -35.65 9.80
CA GLU A 47 2.20 -37.05 10.01
C GLU A 47 2.33 -37.38 11.50
N GLY A 48 2.84 -36.44 12.32
CA GLY A 48 3.09 -36.68 13.74
C GLY A 48 1.87 -36.52 14.64
N VAL A 49 1.02 -35.51 14.39
CA VAL A 49 -0.13 -35.18 15.25
C VAL A 49 -1.42 -35.76 14.68
N PHE A 50 -1.63 -35.62 13.37
CA PHE A 50 -2.87 -36.07 12.72
C PHE A 50 -2.77 -37.50 12.20
N ASN A 51 -1.56 -38.09 12.14
CA ASN A 51 -1.31 -39.44 11.65
C ASN A 51 -1.85 -39.68 10.23
N ILE A 52 -1.80 -38.63 9.39
CA ILE A 52 -2.17 -38.66 7.97
C ILE A 52 -0.87 -38.62 7.17
N SER A 53 -0.74 -39.43 6.12
CA SER A 53 0.47 -39.36 5.27
C SER A 53 0.53 -38.01 4.55
N TRP A 54 1.72 -37.47 4.32
CA TRP A 54 1.85 -36.22 3.57
C TRP A 54 1.16 -36.28 2.20
N ARG A 55 1.26 -37.43 1.52
CA ARG A 55 0.62 -37.67 0.22
C ARG A 55 -0.89 -37.52 0.33
N ASP A 56 -1.52 -38.20 1.29
CA ASP A 56 -2.97 -38.15 1.45
C ASP A 56 -3.43 -36.73 1.77
N TYR A 57 -2.70 -36.02 2.64
CA TYR A 57 -3.01 -34.64 3.00
C TYR A 57 -3.01 -33.65 1.82
N VAL A 58 -2.01 -33.71 0.94
CA VAL A 58 -1.93 -32.76 -0.20
C VAL A 58 -2.81 -33.17 -1.38
N THR A 59 -3.23 -34.44 -1.47
CA THR A 59 -4.16 -34.92 -2.49
C THR A 59 -5.63 -34.89 -2.04
N ASP A 60 -5.88 -34.55 -0.79
CA ASP A 60 -7.24 -34.48 -0.24
C ASP A 60 -8.00 -33.27 -0.81
N LEU A 61 -9.10 -33.57 -1.52
CA LEU A 61 -9.97 -32.56 -2.12
C LEU A 61 -10.72 -31.77 -1.05
N ASP A 62 -11.07 -32.38 0.08
CA ASP A 62 -11.78 -31.69 1.17
C ASP A 62 -10.87 -30.67 1.85
N GLY A 63 -9.60 -31.03 2.08
CA GLY A 63 -8.55 -30.12 2.52
C GLY A 63 -8.35 -28.94 1.58
N ASP A 64 -8.23 -29.15 0.28
CA ASP A 64 -8.10 -28.05 -0.69
C ASP A 64 -9.34 -27.14 -0.71
N ASN A 65 -10.54 -27.71 -0.67
CA ASN A 65 -11.79 -26.96 -0.57
C ASN A 65 -11.87 -26.12 0.71
N LEU A 66 -11.41 -26.65 1.84
CA LEU A 66 -11.33 -25.90 3.09
C LEU A 66 -10.39 -24.70 2.96
N ILE A 67 -9.20 -24.88 2.36
CA ILE A 67 -8.25 -23.80 2.10
C ILE A 67 -8.90 -22.74 1.21
N GLN A 68 -9.58 -23.15 0.14
CA GLN A 68 -10.27 -22.23 -0.76
C GLN A 68 -11.39 -21.45 -0.05
N ASN A 69 -12.14 -22.10 0.84
CA ASN A 69 -13.18 -21.46 1.63
C ASN A 69 -12.59 -20.44 2.62
N VAL A 70 -11.46 -20.76 3.27
CA VAL A 70 -10.74 -19.82 4.13
C VAL A 70 -10.26 -18.59 3.36
N ILE A 71 -9.73 -18.78 2.15
CA ILE A 71 -9.35 -17.67 1.26
C ILE A 71 -10.56 -16.77 0.97
N LYS A 72 -11.69 -17.35 0.55
CA LYS A 72 -12.92 -16.60 0.26
C LYS A 72 -13.49 -15.89 1.49
N LEU A 73 -13.45 -16.52 2.67
CA LEU A 73 -13.87 -15.89 3.93
C LEU A 73 -13.01 -14.67 4.28
N ASN A 74 -11.69 -14.77 4.08
CA ASN A 74 -10.80 -13.61 4.20
C ASN A 74 -11.14 -12.52 3.18
N GLY A 75 -11.49 -12.89 1.95
CA GLY A 75 -11.99 -11.96 0.93
C GLY A 75 -13.25 -11.21 1.36
N LEU A 76 -14.24 -11.93 1.92
CA LEU A 76 -15.45 -11.32 2.47
C LEU A 76 -15.13 -10.39 3.65
N PHE A 77 -14.21 -10.79 4.53
CA PHE A 77 -13.78 -9.96 5.64
C PHE A 77 -13.09 -8.67 5.15
N TYR A 78 -12.23 -8.75 4.13
CA TYR A 78 -11.64 -7.57 3.49
C TYR A 78 -12.71 -6.68 2.85
N PHE A 79 -13.74 -7.25 2.22
CA PHE A 79 -14.84 -6.46 1.67
C PHE A 79 -15.54 -5.64 2.76
N ILE A 80 -15.83 -6.25 3.92
CA ILE A 80 -16.42 -5.54 5.06
C ILE A 80 -15.47 -4.45 5.58
N CYS A 81 -14.17 -4.73 5.68
CA CYS A 81 -13.16 -3.73 6.06
C CYS A 81 -13.10 -2.56 5.06
N ALA A 82 -13.25 -2.83 3.76
CA ALA A 82 -13.31 -1.78 2.74
C ALA A 82 -14.47 -0.83 3.02
N LEU A 83 -15.68 -1.35 3.22
CA LEU A 83 -16.86 -0.53 3.54
C LEU A 83 -16.65 0.27 4.84
N ILE A 84 -16.16 -0.38 5.90
CA ILE A 84 -15.89 0.31 7.17
C ILE A 84 -14.90 1.46 6.98
N SER A 85 -13.84 1.28 6.17
CA SER A 85 -12.81 2.30 5.98
C SER A 85 -13.33 3.61 5.39
N LEU A 86 -14.40 3.58 4.59
CA LEU A 86 -15.04 4.79 4.04
C LEU A 86 -15.81 5.56 5.12
N PHE A 87 -16.57 4.86 5.95
CA PHE A 87 -17.51 5.46 6.89
C PHE A 87 -16.94 5.68 8.29
N ILE A 88 -15.76 5.15 8.60
CA ILE A 88 -15.18 5.23 9.95
C ILE A 88 -14.84 6.68 10.34
N GLU A 89 -15.20 7.06 11.56
CA GLU A 89 -14.92 8.36 12.16
C GLU A 89 -14.27 8.18 13.53
N GLU A 90 -13.80 9.29 14.12
CA GLU A 90 -13.23 9.27 15.47
C GLU A 90 -14.25 8.76 16.51
N SER A 91 -15.53 9.12 16.35
CA SER A 91 -16.66 8.73 17.20
C SER A 91 -17.17 7.31 16.95
N SER A 92 -16.71 6.64 15.89
CA SER A 92 -17.19 5.29 15.54
C SER A 92 -16.90 4.27 16.65
N LYS A 93 -17.81 3.29 16.77
CA LYS A 93 -17.73 2.19 17.74
C LYS A 93 -16.37 1.48 17.66
N LYS A 94 -15.86 1.06 18.82
CA LYS A 94 -14.57 0.36 18.95
C LYS A 94 -14.48 -0.89 18.08
N VAL A 95 -15.61 -1.58 17.88
CA VAL A 95 -15.69 -2.77 17.00
C VAL A 95 -15.19 -2.48 15.59
N TYR A 96 -15.59 -1.37 14.97
CA TYR A 96 -15.13 -1.02 13.62
C TYR A 96 -13.61 -0.75 13.56
N LYS A 97 -13.05 -0.13 14.61
CA LYS A 97 -11.61 0.09 14.73
C LYS A 97 -10.84 -1.23 14.90
N ILE A 98 -11.40 -2.17 15.68
CA ILE A 98 -10.85 -3.52 15.85
C ILE A 98 -10.90 -4.30 14.53
N MET A 99 -12.00 -4.22 13.78
CA MET A 99 -12.12 -4.88 12.48
C MET A 99 -11.06 -4.39 11.50
N LEU A 100 -10.84 -3.08 11.37
CA LEU A 100 -9.76 -2.54 10.54
C LEU A 100 -8.36 -2.94 11.03
N PHE A 101 -8.17 -3.04 12.35
CA PHE A 101 -6.90 -3.49 12.92
C PHE A 101 -6.62 -4.95 12.56
N ILE A 102 -7.61 -5.83 12.72
CA ILE A 102 -7.53 -7.23 12.29
C ILE A 102 -7.32 -7.32 10.78
N GLY A 103 -8.01 -6.49 9.98
CA GLY A 103 -7.78 -6.39 8.54
C GLY A 103 -6.34 -6.02 8.19
N GLY A 104 -5.75 -5.05 8.90
CA GLY A 104 -4.34 -4.71 8.77
C GLY A 104 -3.40 -5.86 9.15
N LEU A 105 -3.70 -6.61 10.21
CA LEU A 105 -2.93 -7.79 10.60
C LEU A 105 -3.02 -8.91 9.55
N LEU A 106 -4.20 -9.15 8.97
CA LEU A 106 -4.35 -10.13 7.89
C LEU A 106 -3.59 -9.70 6.63
N LEU A 107 -3.54 -8.40 6.31
CA LEU A 107 -2.70 -7.90 5.20
C LEU A 107 -1.20 -8.08 5.47
N LEU A 108 -0.77 -7.94 6.73
CA LEU A 108 0.60 -8.23 7.15
C LEU A 108 0.90 -9.74 7.06
N LEU A 109 -0.03 -10.59 7.48
CA LEU A 109 0.09 -12.04 7.28
C LEU A 109 0.17 -12.37 5.78
N LEU A 110 -0.66 -11.74 4.96
CA LEU A 110 -0.63 -11.91 3.51
C LEU A 110 0.73 -11.50 2.91
N SER A 111 1.35 -10.40 3.37
CA SER A 111 2.68 -10.02 2.88
C SER A 111 3.77 -11.00 3.29
N LEU A 112 3.65 -11.65 4.46
CA LEU A 112 4.53 -12.76 4.86
C LEU A 112 4.36 -13.98 3.94
N LEU A 113 3.11 -14.36 3.62
CA LEU A 113 2.82 -15.48 2.71
C LEU A 113 3.33 -15.20 1.28
N LEU A 114 3.16 -13.97 0.79
CA LEU A 114 3.71 -13.53 -0.50
C LEU A 114 5.24 -13.61 -0.51
N THR A 115 5.88 -13.16 0.57
CA THR A 115 7.34 -13.26 0.72
C THR A 115 7.81 -14.70 0.70
N LYS A 116 7.09 -15.60 1.37
CA LYS A 116 7.36 -17.04 1.33
C LYS A 116 7.22 -17.62 -0.08
N SER A 117 6.21 -17.18 -0.82
CA SER A 117 5.97 -17.61 -2.20
C SER A 117 7.08 -17.14 -3.15
N GLU A 118 7.68 -15.98 -2.85
CA GLU A 118 8.85 -15.42 -3.54
C GLU A 118 10.17 -15.81 -2.86
N PHE A 119 10.30 -17.08 -2.45
CA PHE A 119 11.54 -17.65 -1.88
C PHE A 119 12.17 -16.85 -0.74
N TYR A 120 11.35 -16.21 0.10
CA TYR A 120 11.76 -15.36 1.22
C TYR A 120 12.52 -14.08 0.84
N HIS A 121 12.32 -13.55 -0.37
CA HIS A 121 12.82 -12.23 -0.74
C HIS A 121 12.24 -11.15 0.17
N ILE A 122 13.05 -10.61 1.10
CA ILE A 122 12.56 -9.65 2.10
C ILE A 122 11.99 -8.36 1.48
N SER A 123 12.46 -7.99 0.29
CA SER A 123 11.90 -6.88 -0.49
C SER A 123 10.44 -7.11 -0.85
N MET A 124 9.99 -8.36 -1.01
CA MET A 124 8.56 -8.65 -1.24
C MET A 124 7.70 -8.22 -0.05
N PHE A 125 8.17 -8.47 1.18
CA PHE A 125 7.45 -8.06 2.38
C PHE A 125 7.35 -6.53 2.44
N PHE A 126 8.48 -5.86 2.23
CA PHE A 126 8.58 -4.42 2.36
C PHE A 126 7.93 -3.64 1.20
N GLU A 127 7.85 -4.21 0.00
CA GLU A 127 7.01 -3.71 -1.10
C GLU A 127 5.55 -3.54 -0.64
N HIS A 128 5.06 -4.44 0.20
CA HIS A 128 3.68 -4.41 0.69
C HIS A 128 3.46 -3.46 1.87
N THR A 129 4.47 -2.70 2.30
CA THR A 129 4.39 -1.83 3.49
C THR A 129 3.29 -0.78 3.40
N ILE A 130 3.05 -0.19 2.22
CA ILE A 130 1.93 0.74 2.03
C ILE A 130 0.58 0.01 2.23
N GLN A 131 0.47 -1.22 1.76
CA GLN A 131 -0.78 -1.98 1.80
C GLN A 131 -1.17 -2.34 3.24
N PHE A 132 -0.30 -3.01 3.99
CA PHE A 132 -0.60 -3.34 5.38
C PHE A 132 -0.46 -2.13 6.32
N GLY A 133 0.35 -1.13 5.97
CA GLY A 133 0.56 0.09 6.78
C GLY A 133 -0.62 1.06 6.75
N SER A 134 -1.34 1.17 5.62
CA SER A 134 -2.42 2.15 5.46
C SER A 134 -3.54 2.04 6.51
N PRO A 135 -4.09 0.84 6.82
CA PRO A 135 -5.08 0.70 7.88
C PRO A 135 -4.57 1.19 9.25
N PHE A 136 -3.31 0.90 9.58
CA PHE A 136 -2.71 1.35 10.84
C PHE A 136 -2.50 2.87 10.87
N ILE A 137 -2.13 3.49 9.76
CA ILE A 137 -2.05 4.96 9.64
C ILE A 137 -3.42 5.60 9.86
N LEU A 138 -4.48 5.03 9.26
CA LEU A 138 -5.85 5.53 9.43
C LEU A 138 -6.32 5.40 10.89
N LEU A 139 -6.02 4.28 11.56
CA LEU A 139 -6.33 4.12 12.98
C LEU A 139 -5.49 5.04 13.88
N TYR A 140 -4.22 5.24 13.53
CA TYR A 140 -3.32 6.14 14.24
C TYR A 140 -3.79 7.60 14.16
N LEU A 141 -4.30 8.04 13.01
CA LEU A 141 -4.93 9.36 12.83
C LEU A 141 -6.03 9.61 13.88
N PHE A 142 -6.91 8.65 14.12
CA PHE A 142 -7.94 8.77 15.15
C PHE A 142 -7.36 8.75 16.56
N LYS A 143 -6.33 7.93 16.80
CA LYS A 143 -5.63 7.90 18.10
C LYS A 143 -4.99 9.25 18.44
N VAL A 144 -4.48 9.97 17.44
CA VAL A 144 -3.88 11.31 17.61
C VAL A 144 -4.86 12.46 17.43
N LYS A 145 -6.18 12.19 17.49
CA LYS A 145 -7.25 13.20 17.37
C LYS A 145 -7.10 14.08 16.12
N HIS A 146 -6.77 13.43 15.01
CA HIS A 146 -6.55 14.06 13.72
C HIS A 146 -5.39 15.07 13.65
N ASP A 147 -4.36 14.95 14.49
CA ASP A 147 -3.11 15.70 14.35
C ASP A 147 -2.32 15.19 13.13
N LEU A 148 -2.39 15.95 12.03
CA LEU A 148 -1.74 15.59 10.76
C LEU A 148 -0.21 15.68 10.83
N ASN A 149 0.35 16.49 11.73
CA ASN A 149 1.80 16.64 11.86
C ASN A 149 2.43 15.31 12.32
N LYS A 150 1.75 14.59 13.21
CA LYS A 150 2.18 13.27 13.70
C LYS A 150 2.14 12.17 12.64
N LEU A 151 1.43 12.38 11.52
CA LEU A 151 1.38 11.39 10.44
C LEU A 151 2.56 11.49 9.46
N ILE A 152 3.26 12.61 9.42
CA ILE A 152 4.28 12.87 8.38
C ILE A 152 5.37 11.80 8.41
N ILE A 153 5.98 11.57 9.57
CA ILE A 153 7.10 10.62 9.68
C ILE A 153 6.65 9.19 9.36
N PRO A 154 5.58 8.64 9.97
CA PRO A 154 5.08 7.31 9.60
C PRO A 154 4.78 7.16 8.11
N LEU A 155 4.10 8.14 7.49
CA LEU A 155 3.80 8.13 6.05
C LEU A 155 5.08 8.08 5.21
N LYS A 156 6.06 8.93 5.51
CA LYS A 156 7.33 8.96 4.77
C LYS A 156 8.09 7.65 4.90
N VAL A 157 8.08 7.02 6.08
CA VAL A 157 8.73 5.73 6.32
C VAL A 157 8.09 4.64 5.47
N ILE A 158 6.76 4.48 5.50
CA ILE A 158 6.11 3.42 4.71
C ILE A 158 6.27 3.63 3.20
N ILE A 159 6.32 4.89 2.74
CA ILE A 159 6.58 5.22 1.33
C ILE A 159 8.03 4.84 0.97
N ALA A 160 9.01 5.30 1.76
CA ALA A 160 10.41 5.06 1.49
C ALA A 160 10.74 3.55 1.48
N VAL A 161 10.21 2.79 2.44
CA VAL A 161 10.41 1.34 2.52
C VAL A 161 9.84 0.62 1.29
N ALA A 162 8.65 1.01 0.84
CA ALA A 162 8.04 0.43 -0.37
C ALA A 162 8.87 0.76 -1.64
N PHE A 163 9.28 2.02 -1.80
CA PHE A 163 10.09 2.45 -2.95
C PHE A 163 11.49 1.83 -2.96
N ILE A 164 12.17 1.72 -1.81
CA ILE A 164 13.44 0.97 -1.70
C ILE A 164 13.25 -0.45 -2.20
N SER A 165 12.16 -1.12 -1.80
CA SER A 165 11.89 -2.49 -2.19
C SER A 165 11.63 -2.66 -3.69
N HIS A 166 10.86 -1.75 -4.28
CA HIS A 166 10.70 -1.67 -5.73
C HIS A 166 12.05 -1.44 -6.44
N GLY A 167 12.85 -0.52 -5.92
CA GLY A 167 14.18 -0.21 -6.46
C GLY A 167 15.11 -1.42 -6.44
N VAL A 168 15.11 -2.21 -5.36
CA VAL A 168 15.89 -3.45 -5.28
C VAL A 168 15.51 -4.42 -6.40
N TYR A 169 14.21 -4.62 -6.64
CA TYR A 169 13.75 -5.49 -7.74
C TYR A 169 14.06 -4.93 -9.12
N ALA A 170 13.85 -3.63 -9.32
CA ALA A 170 14.03 -2.98 -10.62
C ALA A 170 15.50 -2.89 -11.05
N ILE A 171 16.43 -2.80 -10.09
CA ILE A 171 17.87 -2.85 -10.36
C ILE A 171 18.33 -4.28 -10.71
N GLY A 172 17.73 -5.30 -10.10
CA GLY A 172 18.00 -6.71 -10.46
C GLY A 172 19.34 -7.27 -9.96
N THR A 173 20.03 -6.59 -9.03
CA THR A 173 21.36 -7.01 -8.54
C THR A 173 21.32 -7.90 -7.29
N ILE A 174 20.44 -7.59 -6.33
CA ILE A 174 20.28 -8.37 -5.09
C ILE A 174 19.30 -9.52 -5.32
N TYR A 175 18.16 -9.22 -5.94
CA TYR A 175 17.16 -10.20 -6.37
C TYR A 175 17.03 -10.14 -7.89
N PRO A 176 16.67 -11.24 -8.55
CA PRO A 176 16.46 -11.24 -10.00
C PRO A 176 15.39 -10.22 -10.38
N LEU A 177 15.64 -9.49 -11.48
CA LEU A 177 14.67 -8.59 -12.07
C LEU A 177 13.38 -9.37 -12.40
N PRO A 178 12.22 -9.00 -11.84
CA PRO A 178 10.99 -9.72 -12.09
C PRO A 178 10.60 -9.73 -13.57
N ALA A 179 10.35 -10.91 -14.13
CA ALA A 179 9.99 -11.07 -15.55
C ALA A 179 8.73 -10.28 -15.91
N ASN A 180 7.76 -10.20 -15.00
CA ASN A 180 6.54 -9.41 -15.20
C ASN A 180 6.82 -7.92 -15.41
N PHE A 181 7.87 -7.34 -14.83
CA PHE A 181 8.22 -5.93 -15.03
C PHE A 181 8.76 -5.70 -16.45
N VAL A 182 9.56 -6.63 -16.94
CA VAL A 182 10.08 -6.63 -18.32
C VAL A 182 8.92 -6.81 -19.30
N THR A 183 8.06 -7.81 -19.09
CA THR A 183 6.87 -8.05 -19.93
C THR A 183 5.94 -6.83 -19.97
N MET A 184 5.63 -6.21 -18.82
CA MET A 184 4.82 -4.99 -18.79
C MET A 184 5.45 -3.86 -19.61
N SER A 185 6.77 -3.70 -19.53
CA SER A 185 7.49 -2.68 -20.28
C SER A 185 7.41 -2.92 -21.79
N LEU A 186 7.62 -4.18 -22.22
CA LEU A 186 7.54 -4.60 -23.63
C LEU A 186 6.13 -4.49 -24.20
N ASN A 187 5.11 -4.80 -23.41
CA ASN A 187 3.72 -4.73 -23.86
C ASN A 187 3.26 -3.27 -24.02
N ILE A 188 3.71 -2.36 -23.16
CA ILE A 188 3.24 -0.96 -23.13
C ILE A 188 4.07 -0.06 -24.03
N LEU A 189 5.38 -0.30 -24.12
CA LEU A 189 6.33 0.55 -24.84
C LEU A 189 6.92 -0.19 -26.05
N PRO A 190 7.06 0.46 -27.21
CA PRO A 190 7.68 -0.14 -28.39
C PRO A 190 9.22 -0.14 -28.26
N VAL A 191 9.74 -0.91 -27.29
CA VAL A 191 11.16 -0.98 -26.95
C VAL A 191 11.69 -2.41 -26.99
N THR A 192 13.00 -2.56 -27.12
CA THR A 192 13.66 -3.88 -27.03
C THR A 192 13.79 -4.32 -25.57
N GLU A 193 14.01 -5.61 -25.34
CA GLU A 193 14.19 -6.15 -23.98
C GLU A 193 15.37 -5.51 -23.25
N ASN A 194 16.48 -5.27 -23.95
CA ASN A 194 17.65 -4.60 -23.38
C ASN A 194 17.30 -3.17 -22.92
N LEU A 195 16.60 -2.41 -23.77
CA LEU A 195 16.16 -1.06 -23.41
C LEU A 195 15.14 -1.08 -22.26
N ALA A 196 14.23 -2.06 -22.23
CA ALA A 196 13.30 -2.23 -21.11
C ALA A 196 14.04 -2.46 -19.78
N LYS A 197 15.08 -3.29 -19.77
CA LYS A 197 15.93 -3.53 -18.58
C LYS A 197 16.68 -2.27 -18.16
N GLU A 198 17.22 -1.49 -19.10
CA GLU A 198 17.88 -0.21 -18.81
C GLU A 198 16.93 0.83 -18.22
N LEU A 199 15.70 0.91 -18.75
CA LEU A 199 14.64 1.77 -18.21
C LEU A 199 14.24 1.37 -16.80
N LEU A 200 14.07 0.06 -16.54
CA LEU A 200 13.76 -0.46 -15.20
C LEU A 200 14.89 -0.21 -14.21
N PHE A 201 16.14 -0.39 -14.63
CA PHE A 201 17.30 -0.05 -13.82
C PHE A 201 17.32 1.44 -13.44
N THR A 202 17.03 2.32 -14.41
CA THR A 202 16.92 3.77 -14.18
C THR A 202 15.78 4.10 -13.21
N ALA A 203 14.60 3.49 -13.39
CA ALA A 203 13.48 3.64 -12.47
C ALA A 203 13.84 3.18 -11.06
N GLY A 204 14.61 2.08 -10.93
CA GLY A 204 15.09 1.59 -9.65
C GLY A 204 16.00 2.59 -8.93
N ILE A 205 16.93 3.23 -9.64
CA ILE A 205 17.76 4.32 -9.08
C ILE A 205 16.88 5.49 -8.61
N LEU A 206 15.88 5.89 -9.42
CA LEU A 206 14.97 6.97 -9.05
C LEU A 206 14.18 6.64 -7.78
N ASP A 207 13.77 5.39 -7.59
CA ASP A 207 13.06 4.95 -6.38
C ASP A 207 13.92 5.12 -5.11
N PHE A 208 15.21 4.81 -5.17
CA PHE A 208 16.15 5.09 -4.05
C PHE A 208 16.33 6.59 -3.81
N ILE A 209 16.49 7.39 -4.87
CA ILE A 209 16.60 8.85 -4.76
C ILE A 209 15.36 9.42 -4.08
N VAL A 210 14.16 8.99 -4.49
CA VAL A 210 12.89 9.42 -3.90
C VAL A 210 12.80 9.03 -2.42
N ALA A 211 13.19 7.81 -2.07
CA ALA A 211 13.19 7.32 -0.69
C ALA A 211 14.10 8.13 0.24
N ILE A 212 15.17 8.74 -0.28
CA ILE A 212 16.05 9.65 0.48
C ILE A 212 15.48 11.08 0.48
N LEU A 213 15.17 11.62 -0.70
CA LEU A 213 14.74 13.02 -0.87
C LEU A 213 13.40 13.33 -0.20
N ILE A 214 12.56 12.32 0.06
CA ILE A 214 11.32 12.48 0.83
C ILE A 214 11.57 12.99 2.26
N PHE A 215 12.73 12.71 2.86
CA PHE A 215 13.08 13.17 4.21
C PHE A 215 13.72 14.56 4.23
N VAL A 216 14.26 15.02 3.11
CA VAL A 216 14.90 16.34 3.01
C VAL A 216 13.83 17.43 2.83
N PRO A 217 13.69 18.42 3.74
CA PRO A 217 12.56 19.35 3.74
C PRO A 217 12.34 20.13 2.43
N LYS A 218 13.42 20.53 1.76
CA LYS A 218 13.36 21.32 0.51
C LYS A 218 12.87 20.52 -0.68
N THR A 219 13.22 19.22 -0.76
CA THR A 219 12.93 18.34 -1.90
C THR A 219 11.73 17.42 -1.65
N SER A 220 11.32 17.24 -0.39
CA SER A 220 10.26 16.31 0.02
C SER A 220 8.98 16.45 -0.78
N ARG A 221 8.57 17.68 -1.09
CA ARG A 221 7.35 17.92 -1.89
C ARG A 221 7.47 17.38 -3.32
N ILE A 222 8.61 17.61 -3.96
CA ILE A 222 8.88 17.16 -5.33
C ILE A 222 8.95 15.63 -5.36
N ALA A 223 9.69 15.04 -4.41
CA ALA A 223 9.80 13.58 -4.28
C ALA A 223 8.43 12.92 -4.08
N LEU A 224 7.55 13.50 -3.26
CA LEU A 224 6.19 12.98 -3.04
C LEU A 224 5.28 13.08 -4.27
N VAL A 225 5.41 14.16 -5.06
CA VAL A 225 4.65 14.30 -6.31
C VAL A 225 5.12 13.26 -7.32
N TYR A 226 6.43 13.07 -7.46
CA TYR A 226 6.98 12.00 -8.29
C TYR A 226 6.49 10.62 -7.82
N ALA A 227 6.60 10.33 -6.51
CA ALA A 227 6.14 9.06 -5.95
C ALA A 227 4.65 8.81 -6.19
N ALA A 228 3.81 9.85 -6.05
CA ALA A 228 2.40 9.77 -6.33
C ALA A 228 2.14 9.44 -7.81
N PHE A 229 2.78 10.17 -8.72
CA PHE A 229 2.67 9.96 -10.16
C PHE A 229 3.13 8.55 -10.55
N TRP A 230 4.35 8.17 -10.13
CA TRP A 230 4.95 6.88 -10.44
C TRP A 230 4.14 5.71 -9.87
N GLY A 231 3.61 5.86 -8.64
CA GLY A 231 2.72 4.87 -8.03
C GLY A 231 1.42 4.66 -8.79
N VAL A 232 0.84 5.71 -9.39
CA VAL A 232 -0.35 5.59 -10.25
C VAL A 232 -0.01 4.93 -11.59
N ILE A 233 1.04 5.40 -12.27
CA ILE A 233 1.44 4.87 -13.58
C ILE A 233 1.79 3.38 -13.48
N THR A 234 2.56 2.99 -12.48
CA THR A 234 2.91 1.59 -12.28
C THR A 234 1.69 0.74 -11.89
N ALA A 235 0.74 1.24 -11.09
CA ALA A 235 -0.51 0.53 -10.83
C ALA A 235 -1.31 0.30 -12.13
N LEU A 236 -1.47 1.34 -12.97
CA LEU A 236 -2.17 1.25 -14.24
C LEU A 236 -1.47 0.34 -15.25
N ALA A 237 -0.14 0.24 -15.21
CA ALA A 237 0.63 -0.62 -16.09
C ALA A 237 0.17 -2.09 -16.04
N ARG A 238 -0.37 -2.57 -14.91
CA ARG A 238 -0.84 -3.96 -14.78
C ARG A 238 -2.00 -4.24 -15.72
N VAL A 239 -3.06 -3.42 -15.64
CA VAL A 239 -4.23 -3.59 -16.51
C VAL A 239 -3.92 -3.23 -17.97
N ILE A 240 -3.12 -2.18 -18.22
CA ILE A 240 -2.77 -1.77 -19.59
C ILE A 240 -1.95 -2.86 -20.28
N SER A 241 -0.97 -3.44 -19.58
CA SER A 241 -0.18 -4.57 -20.09
C SER A 241 -1.02 -5.82 -20.34
N GLY A 242 -2.11 -6.04 -19.60
CA GLY A 242 -3.02 -7.14 -19.86
C GLY A 242 -3.85 -6.92 -21.13
N LEU A 243 -4.36 -5.70 -21.31
CA LEU A 243 -5.23 -5.33 -22.43
C LEU A 243 -4.51 -5.33 -23.79
N THR A 244 -3.18 -5.46 -23.83
CA THR A 244 -2.43 -5.60 -25.08
C THR A 244 -2.58 -6.98 -25.72
N TYR A 245 -2.95 -8.02 -24.95
CA TYR A 245 -3.22 -9.35 -25.49
C TYR A 245 -4.60 -9.42 -26.14
N GLU A 246 -5.62 -8.98 -25.42
CA GLU A 246 -7.00 -8.91 -25.89
C GLU A 246 -7.79 -7.90 -25.06
N VAL A 247 -8.54 -7.01 -25.72
CA VAL A 247 -9.44 -6.07 -25.04
C VAL A 247 -10.77 -6.77 -24.76
N SER A 248 -10.83 -7.50 -23.64
CA SER A 248 -12.04 -8.20 -23.18
C SER A 248 -12.32 -7.95 -21.70
N PHE A 249 -13.58 -8.17 -21.30
CA PHE A 249 -13.96 -8.11 -19.89
C PHE A 249 -13.21 -9.14 -19.04
N LEU A 250 -12.89 -10.30 -19.61
CA LEU A 250 -12.12 -11.34 -18.94
C LEU A 250 -10.69 -10.87 -18.63
N THR A 251 -10.02 -10.27 -19.62
CA THR A 251 -8.69 -9.67 -19.42
C THR A 251 -8.74 -8.56 -18.37
N LEU A 252 -9.76 -7.70 -18.40
CA LEU A 252 -9.96 -6.69 -17.36
C LEU A 252 -10.12 -7.35 -15.98
N HIS A 253 -10.95 -8.38 -15.86
CA HIS A 253 -11.18 -9.11 -14.60
C HIS A 253 -9.88 -9.68 -14.01
N GLN A 254 -8.99 -10.17 -14.87
CA GLN A 254 -7.71 -10.77 -14.50
C GLN A 254 -6.68 -9.79 -13.94
N TYR A 255 -6.63 -8.55 -14.40
CA TYR A 255 -5.58 -7.59 -13.99
C TYR A 255 -6.09 -6.40 -13.16
N LEU A 256 -7.40 -6.13 -13.17
CA LEU A 256 -7.97 -4.94 -12.54
C LEU A 256 -7.78 -4.95 -11.02
N PHE A 257 -7.89 -6.10 -10.36
CA PHE A 257 -7.76 -6.18 -8.91
C PHE A 257 -6.36 -5.73 -8.44
N GLU A 258 -5.31 -6.04 -9.22
CA GLU A 258 -3.94 -5.59 -8.95
C GLU A 258 -3.81 -4.08 -9.04
N THR A 259 -4.40 -3.50 -10.07
CA THR A 259 -4.44 -2.04 -10.26
C THR A 259 -5.12 -1.38 -9.07
N ILE A 260 -6.26 -1.92 -8.62
CA ILE A 260 -7.06 -1.38 -7.52
C ILE A 260 -6.25 -1.31 -6.22
N TYR A 261 -5.72 -2.44 -5.71
CA TYR A 261 -5.00 -2.39 -4.42
C TYR A 261 -3.66 -1.66 -4.52
N ARG A 262 -3.02 -1.64 -5.71
CA ARG A 262 -1.77 -0.90 -5.92
C ARG A 262 -1.96 0.60 -6.08
N THR A 263 -3.15 1.09 -6.42
CA THR A 263 -3.44 2.53 -6.52
C THR A 263 -3.11 3.29 -5.23
N ALA A 264 -3.13 2.62 -4.07
CA ALA A 264 -2.67 3.19 -2.80
C ALA A 264 -1.20 3.68 -2.82
N HIS A 265 -0.34 3.10 -3.66
CA HIS A 265 1.05 3.56 -3.84
C HIS A 265 1.12 4.95 -4.47
N GLY A 266 0.08 5.39 -5.18
CA GLY A 266 -0.07 6.78 -5.63
C GLY A 266 -0.77 7.67 -4.61
N ILE A 267 -1.85 7.16 -3.98
CA ILE A 267 -2.69 7.94 -3.07
C ILE A 267 -1.97 8.31 -1.78
N ILE A 268 -1.19 7.39 -1.18
CA ILE A 268 -0.48 7.64 0.09
C ILE A 268 0.59 8.72 -0.04
N PRO A 269 1.49 8.71 -1.05
CA PRO A 269 2.39 9.83 -1.27
C PRO A 269 1.66 11.14 -1.55
N PHE A 270 0.57 11.11 -2.33
CA PHE A 270 -0.23 12.29 -2.58
C PHE A 270 -0.85 12.85 -1.30
N ALA A 271 -1.41 11.99 -0.43
CA ALA A 271 -1.94 12.39 0.87
C ALA A 271 -0.86 13.01 1.76
N CYS A 272 0.35 12.43 1.78
CA CYS A 272 1.49 12.99 2.51
C CYS A 272 1.89 14.37 1.97
N PHE A 273 1.95 14.55 0.64
CA PHE A 273 2.18 15.85 0.01
C PHE A 273 1.13 16.89 0.43
N MET A 274 -0.15 16.50 0.40
CA MET A 274 -1.25 17.37 0.79
C MET A 274 -1.18 17.78 2.27
N ILE A 275 -0.76 16.88 3.17
CA ILE A 275 -0.50 17.20 4.58
C ILE A 275 0.58 18.28 4.69
N LEU A 276 1.70 18.16 3.96
CA LEU A 276 2.75 19.17 4.00
C LEU A 276 2.24 20.53 3.51
N ILE A 277 1.44 20.58 2.45
CA ILE A 277 0.86 21.83 1.97
C ILE A 277 -0.10 22.43 3.00
N TYR A 278 -0.95 21.62 3.62
CA TYR A 278 -1.90 22.06 4.63
C TYR A 278 -1.19 22.70 5.83
N LEU A 279 -0.19 22.02 6.41
CA LEU A 279 0.51 22.49 7.60
C LEU A 279 1.32 23.77 7.35
N ASN A 280 1.91 23.92 6.16
CA ASN A 280 2.61 25.15 5.80
C ASN A 280 1.66 26.35 5.70
N LYS A 281 0.45 26.16 5.15
CA LYS A 281 -0.58 27.20 5.11
C LYS A 281 -1.07 27.56 6.52
N GLU A 282 -1.31 26.56 7.37
CA GLU A 282 -1.73 26.76 8.75
C GLU A 282 -0.69 27.55 9.56
N LYS A 283 0.59 27.20 9.42
CA LYS A 283 1.70 27.94 10.05
C LYS A 283 1.77 29.40 9.59
N ALA A 284 1.65 29.66 8.29
CA ALA A 284 1.64 31.02 7.75
C ALA A 284 0.46 31.86 8.28
N LEU A 285 -0.73 31.25 8.37
CA LEU A 285 -1.92 31.89 8.94
C LEU A 285 -1.76 32.24 10.42
N LEU A 286 -1.17 31.34 11.22
CA LEU A 286 -0.90 31.59 12.64
C LEU A 286 0.10 32.74 12.82
N GLN A 287 1.16 32.79 12.00
CA GLN A 287 2.14 33.88 12.02
C GLN A 287 1.50 35.23 11.62
N ALA A 288 0.64 35.25 10.60
CA ALA A 288 -0.07 36.47 10.21
C ALA A 288 -0.98 36.98 11.34
N LYS A 289 -1.70 36.07 12.02
CA LYS A 289 -2.56 36.42 13.17
C LYS A 289 -1.75 36.96 14.35
N SER A 290 -0.60 36.35 14.68
CA SER A 290 0.25 36.86 15.77
C SER A 290 0.79 38.26 15.46
N PHE A 291 1.15 38.54 14.20
CA PHE A 291 1.58 39.87 13.77
C PHE A 291 0.45 40.91 13.87
N LEU A 292 -0.78 40.57 13.47
CA LEU A 292 -1.93 41.46 13.61
C LEU A 292 -2.27 41.76 15.07
N ASN A 293 -2.20 40.75 15.95
CA ASN A 293 -2.45 40.93 17.37
C ASN A 293 -1.40 41.86 18.02
N LEU A 294 -0.12 41.71 17.67
CA LEU A 294 0.95 42.61 18.12
C LEU A 294 0.77 44.05 17.63
N LYS A 295 0.32 44.24 16.38
CA LYS A 295 0.05 45.58 15.85
C LYS A 295 -1.13 46.23 16.59
N ASN A 296 -2.18 45.48 16.87
CA ASN A 296 -3.35 45.98 17.59
C ASN A 296 -3.03 46.31 19.06
N SER A 297 -2.20 45.52 19.75
CA SER A 297 -1.77 45.85 21.12
C SER A 297 -0.92 47.12 21.17
N ASN A 298 -0.05 47.34 20.18
CA ASN A 298 0.79 48.53 20.13
C ASN A 298 -0.02 49.80 19.82
N ASN A 299 -1.04 49.73 18.96
CA ASN A 299 -1.93 50.86 18.67
C ASN A 299 -2.83 51.25 19.85
N ILE A 300 -3.16 50.32 20.75
CA ILE A 300 -3.91 50.63 21.97
C ILE A 300 -3.03 51.43 22.95
N ASN A 301 -1.74 51.10 23.05
CA ASN A 301 -0.82 51.78 23.97
C ASN A 301 -0.42 53.20 23.53
N THR A 302 -0.54 53.55 22.24
CA THR A 302 -0.24 54.91 21.73
C THR A 302 -1.40 55.89 21.85
N ASN A 303 -2.62 55.44 22.16
CA ASN A 303 -3.78 56.31 22.33
C ASN A 303 -4.00 56.79 23.78
N TYR A 304 -3.07 56.49 24.69
CA TYR A 304 -3.09 56.89 26.10
C TYR A 304 -1.87 57.76 26.51
N SER A 305 -1.14 58.30 25.52
CA SER A 305 -0.05 59.28 25.68
C SER A 305 -0.41 60.60 24.99
#